data_AF-A0A966YD65-F1
#
_entry.id   AF-A0A966YD65-F1
#
_cell.length_a   1.000
_cell.length_b   1.000
_cell.length_c   1.000
_cell.angle_alpha   90.00
_cell.angle_beta   90.00
_cell.angle_gamma   90.00
#
_symmetry.space_group_name_H-M   'P 1'
#
loop_
_entity.id
_entity.type
_entity.pdbx_description
1 polymer ?
#
loop_
_entity_poly.entity_id
_entity_poly.type
_entity_poly.pdbx_seq_one_letter_code
_entity_poly.pdbx_strand_id
1 'polypeptide(L)'
;MADVLLAMTLYSHFRSEHLLVHHRYVGTPRDPVTARYNEGFHRFFRRVIVQCWKSAFRAEKDMLRRKGLPWYDQRNPFWRYWMLQGIFLALAIIIGGMSGLILFLFQALTAVFHLELVNYIEHYGLTRKHLGGGKYEPVLPHHSWNAEHRAANWMLINLQRHSDHHYKPNRRYPLLQTYGGSIAPQLPYSYPFMGLFAFFHSVWRRLMNHRVQQWRAMYYPEITDWSAYNKMTNPKPR
;
A
#
# COMPACT_ATOMS: atom_id res chain seq x y z
N MET A 1 -6.21 13.82 14.01
CA MET A 1 -5.92 12.48 14.57
C MET A 1 -4.97 11.68 13.67
N ALA A 2 -5.29 11.43 12.39
CA ALA A 2 -4.44 10.62 11.49
C ALA A 2 -2.96 11.08 11.40
N ASP A 3 -2.69 12.39 11.26
CA ASP A 3 -1.31 12.91 11.19
C ASP A 3 -0.50 12.61 12.45
N VAL A 4 -1.14 12.62 13.63
CA VAL A 4 -0.48 12.32 14.90
C VAL A 4 -0.17 10.82 15.00
N LEU A 5 -1.13 9.98 14.60
CA LEU A 5 -0.96 8.52 14.61
C LEU A 5 0.13 8.06 13.64
N LEU A 6 0.27 8.69 12.48
CA LEU A 6 1.35 8.35 11.54
C LEU A 6 2.70 8.96 11.95
N ALA A 7 2.69 10.11 12.62
CA ALA A 7 3.91 10.70 13.15
C ALA A 7 4.51 9.87 14.29
N MET A 8 3.67 9.24 15.12
CA MET A 8 4.14 8.38 16.22
C MET A 8 4.76 7.06 15.73
N THR A 9 4.67 6.75 14.43
CA THR A 9 5.34 5.61 13.79
C THR A 9 6.38 6.04 12.75
N LEU A 10 6.72 7.34 12.72
CA LEU A 10 7.69 7.94 11.78
C LEU A 10 7.34 7.71 10.29
N TYR A 11 6.05 7.60 9.97
CA TYR A 11 5.58 7.24 8.64
C TYR A 11 4.51 8.20 8.08
N SER A 12 4.61 9.49 8.43
CA SER A 12 3.59 10.51 8.08
C SER A 12 3.37 10.68 6.57
N HIS A 13 4.41 10.50 5.76
CA HIS A 13 4.33 10.61 4.30
C HIS A 13 3.39 9.57 3.67
N PHE A 14 3.09 8.47 4.38
CA PHE A 14 2.10 7.49 3.95
C PHE A 14 0.73 8.11 3.70
N ARG A 15 0.35 9.16 4.45
CA ARG A 15 -0.92 9.87 4.18
C ARG A 15 -0.97 10.43 2.77
N SER A 16 0.07 11.14 2.36
CA SER A 16 0.17 11.72 1.01
C SER A 16 0.27 10.62 -0.05
N GLU A 17 1.06 9.58 0.20
CA GLU A 17 1.18 8.45 -0.72
C GLU A 17 -0.18 7.75 -0.92
N HIS A 18 -0.84 7.38 0.19
CA HIS A 18 -2.08 6.63 0.18
C HIS A 18 -3.18 7.39 -0.57
N LEU A 19 -3.34 8.67 -0.26
CA LEU A 19 -4.43 9.49 -0.79
C LEU A 19 -4.17 10.01 -2.20
N LEU A 20 -2.95 10.48 -2.49
CA LEU A 20 -2.66 11.15 -3.76
C LEU A 20 -2.14 10.19 -4.84
N VAL A 21 -1.60 9.04 -4.43
CA VAL A 21 -0.93 8.10 -5.34
C VAL A 21 -1.62 6.75 -5.32
N HIS A 22 -1.53 6.01 -4.22
CA HIS A 22 -1.88 4.59 -4.16
C HIS A 22 -3.34 4.35 -4.58
N HIS A 23 -4.32 5.01 -3.95
CA HIS A 23 -5.73 4.85 -4.33
C HIS A 23 -6.03 5.16 -5.81
N ARG A 24 -5.29 6.11 -6.39
CA ARG A 24 -5.49 6.56 -7.77
C ARG A 24 -4.81 5.63 -8.79
N TYR A 25 -3.64 5.11 -8.43
CA TYR A 25 -2.73 4.42 -9.34
C TYR A 25 -2.43 2.97 -8.95
N VAL A 26 -3.11 2.42 -7.94
CA VAL A 26 -3.01 1.00 -7.53
C VAL A 26 -3.10 0.09 -8.75
N GLY A 27 -2.26 -0.94 -8.81
CA GLY A 27 -2.17 -1.84 -9.94
C GLY A 27 -1.45 -1.27 -11.16
N THR A 28 -0.79 -0.11 -11.07
CA THR A 28 -0.04 0.51 -12.19
C THR A 28 1.41 0.84 -11.82
N PRO A 29 2.31 1.08 -12.79
CA PRO A 29 3.71 1.44 -12.55
C PRO A 29 3.96 2.76 -11.79
N ARG A 30 2.92 3.56 -11.53
CA ARG A 30 3.02 4.79 -10.73
C ARG A 30 2.76 4.56 -9.25
N ASP A 31 2.20 3.42 -8.87
CA ASP A 31 1.99 3.03 -7.47
C ASP A 31 3.16 2.17 -6.96
N PRO A 32 3.97 2.68 -6.00
CA PRO A 32 5.01 1.90 -5.36
C PRO A 32 4.50 0.73 -4.52
N VAL A 33 3.28 0.84 -3.98
CA VAL A 33 2.69 -0.11 -3.03
C VAL A 33 2.23 -1.40 -3.71
N THR A 34 1.99 -1.36 -5.03
CA THR A 34 1.68 -2.58 -5.77
C THR A 34 2.87 -3.55 -5.75
N ALA A 35 2.67 -4.71 -5.14
CA ALA A 35 3.65 -5.77 -5.07
C ALA A 35 3.70 -6.53 -6.41
N ARG A 36 4.88 -6.63 -7.01
CA ARG A 36 5.01 -7.19 -8.35
C ARG A 36 4.87 -8.71 -8.31
N TYR A 37 4.39 -9.30 -9.40
CA TYR A 37 4.39 -10.76 -9.54
C TYR A 37 5.81 -11.29 -9.37
N ASN A 38 5.96 -12.31 -8.52
CA ASN A 38 7.26 -12.91 -8.19
C ASN A 38 8.21 -12.00 -7.40
N GLU A 39 7.72 -10.91 -6.82
CA GLU A 39 8.48 -10.09 -5.88
C GLU A 39 8.48 -10.70 -4.49
N GLY A 40 9.65 -10.92 -3.89
CA GLY A 40 9.72 -11.35 -2.49
C GLY A 40 9.50 -10.18 -1.54
N PHE A 41 8.87 -10.43 -0.39
CA PHE A 41 8.51 -9.38 0.57
C PHE A 41 9.69 -8.50 0.98
N HIS A 42 10.88 -9.05 1.26
CA HIS A 42 12.04 -8.23 1.63
C HIS A 42 12.51 -7.28 0.52
N ARG A 43 12.39 -7.69 -0.75
CA ARG A 43 12.71 -6.84 -1.90
C ARG A 43 11.65 -5.74 -2.06
N PHE A 44 10.38 -6.12 -1.91
CA PHE A 44 9.26 -5.20 -1.86
C PHE A 44 9.44 -4.16 -0.75
N PHE A 45 9.73 -4.59 0.48
CA PHE A 45 9.86 -3.73 1.65
C PHE A 45 10.96 -2.67 1.47
N ARG A 46 12.16 -3.06 1.03
CA ARG A 46 13.21 -2.09 0.72
C ARG A 46 12.81 -1.11 -0.38
N ARG A 47 12.08 -1.58 -1.38
CA ARG A 47 11.62 -0.77 -2.52
C ARG A 47 10.55 0.23 -2.09
N VAL A 48 9.52 -0.22 -1.37
CA VAL A 48 8.35 0.57 -1.01
C VAL A 48 8.72 1.71 -0.07
N ILE A 49 9.58 1.47 0.93
CA ILE A 49 10.05 2.50 1.88
C ILE A 49 10.70 3.70 1.14
N VAL A 50 11.57 3.42 0.16
CA VAL A 50 12.26 4.47 -0.59
C VAL A 50 11.34 5.12 -1.63
N GLN A 51 10.53 4.32 -2.32
CA GLN A 51 9.70 4.81 -3.41
C GLN A 51 8.48 5.59 -2.93
N CYS A 52 7.79 5.15 -1.87
CA CYS A 52 6.66 5.85 -1.28
C CYS A 52 7.06 7.25 -0.80
N TRP A 53 8.19 7.39 -0.10
CA TRP A 53 8.64 8.72 0.33
C TRP A 53 8.87 9.67 -0.86
N LYS A 54 9.56 9.21 -1.90
CA LYS A 54 9.84 10.00 -3.12
C LYS A 54 8.56 10.32 -3.90
N SER A 55 7.65 9.37 -3.95
CA SER A 55 6.36 9.46 -4.65
C SER A 55 5.44 10.47 -3.94
N ALA A 56 5.29 10.35 -2.63
CA ALA A 56 4.51 11.24 -1.78
C ALA A 56 5.00 12.70 -1.87
N PHE A 57 6.32 12.91 -1.72
CA PHE A 57 6.89 14.25 -1.81
C PHE A 57 6.67 14.88 -3.18
N ARG A 58 6.81 14.08 -4.26
CA ARG A 58 6.53 14.54 -5.61
C ARG A 58 5.06 14.89 -5.81
N ALA A 59 4.14 14.07 -5.28
CA ALA A 59 2.71 14.30 -5.39
C ALA A 59 2.28 15.61 -4.72
N GLU A 60 2.76 15.88 -3.50
CA GLU A 60 2.49 17.14 -2.79
C GLU A 60 3.12 18.34 -3.52
N LYS A 61 4.35 18.21 -4.01
CA LYS A 61 5.00 19.23 -4.84
C LYS A 61 4.21 19.54 -6.11
N ASP A 62 3.67 18.52 -6.79
CA ASP A 62 2.86 18.70 -7.99
C ASP A 62 1.51 19.36 -7.65
N MET A 63 0.91 19.05 -6.48
CA MET A 63 -0.28 19.73 -5.98
C MET A 63 -0.06 21.22 -5.71
N LEU A 64 1.10 21.59 -5.15
CA LEU A 64 1.48 23.00 -4.95
C LEU A 64 1.77 23.70 -6.27
N ARG A 65 2.47 23.04 -7.20
CA ARG A 65 2.75 23.60 -8.53
C ARG A 65 1.46 23.95 -9.28
N ARG A 66 0.42 23.12 -9.19
CA ARG A 66 -0.90 23.41 -9.78
C ARG A 66 -1.56 24.68 -9.23
N LYS A 67 -1.14 25.13 -8.04
CA LYS A 67 -1.58 26.37 -7.40
C LYS A 67 -0.59 27.54 -7.61
N GLY A 68 0.44 27.36 -8.46
CA GLY A 68 1.49 28.35 -8.66
C GLY A 68 2.45 28.52 -7.47
N LEU A 69 2.45 27.58 -6.51
CA LEU A 69 3.26 27.67 -5.29
C LEU A 69 4.54 26.81 -5.40
N PRO A 70 5.66 27.25 -4.79
CA PRO A 70 6.87 26.46 -4.70
C PRO A 70 6.70 25.28 -3.71
N TRP A 71 7.61 24.31 -3.77
CA TRP A 71 7.53 23.12 -2.91
C TRP A 71 7.76 23.43 -1.42
N TYR A 72 8.49 24.50 -1.10
CA TYR A 72 8.81 24.91 0.26
C TYR A 72 7.72 25.81 0.88
N ASP A 73 6.61 26.05 0.18
CA ASP A 73 5.46 26.77 0.72
C ASP A 73 4.97 26.12 2.03
N GLN A 74 4.52 26.92 2.99
CA GLN A 74 4.06 26.46 4.30
C GLN A 74 2.87 25.49 4.21
N ARG A 75 2.12 25.51 3.10
CA ARG A 75 1.03 24.57 2.83
C ARG A 75 1.51 23.16 2.51
N ASN A 76 2.81 22.93 2.30
CA ASN A 76 3.35 21.59 2.14
C ASN A 76 3.21 20.80 3.45
N PRO A 77 2.46 19.69 3.48
CA PRO A 77 2.25 18.94 4.71
C PRO A 77 3.53 18.29 5.25
N PHE A 78 4.61 18.18 4.45
CA PHE A 78 5.90 17.68 4.92
C PHE A 78 6.48 18.49 6.08
N TRP A 79 6.21 19.80 6.16
CA TRP A 79 6.61 20.61 7.32
C TRP A 79 5.96 20.09 8.61
N ARG A 80 4.66 19.81 8.56
CA ARG A 80 3.92 19.23 9.68
C ARG A 80 4.41 17.81 9.98
N TYR A 81 4.71 17.02 8.96
CA TYR A 81 5.22 15.65 9.12
C TYR A 81 6.55 15.63 9.87
N TRP A 82 7.52 16.45 9.45
CA TRP A 82 8.81 16.55 10.12
C TRP A 82 8.69 17.10 11.54
N MET A 83 7.88 18.14 11.74
CA MET A 83 7.64 18.73 13.06
C MET A 83 7.07 17.70 14.04
N LEU A 84 5.97 17.02 13.68
CA LEU A 84 5.33 16.05 14.57
C LEU A 84 6.23 14.85 14.86
N GLN A 85 6.95 14.35 13.86
CA GLN A 85 7.91 13.26 14.06
C GLN A 85 9.07 13.67 14.96
N GLY A 86 9.59 14.90 14.78
CA GLY A 86 10.61 15.47 15.65
C GLY A 86 10.15 15.61 17.10
N ILE A 87 8.89 16.01 17.33
CA ILE A 87 8.28 16.07 18.66
C ILE A 87 8.26 14.67 19.30
N PHE A 88 7.80 13.63 18.58
CA PHE A 88 7.78 12.28 19.15
C PHE A 88 9.17 11.71 19.44
N LEU A 89 10.15 11.99 18.58
CA LEU A 89 11.56 11.63 18.84
C LEU A 89 12.09 12.32 20.09
N ALA A 90 11.81 13.63 20.25
CA ALA A 90 12.21 14.39 21.43
C ALA A 90 11.51 13.85 22.70
N LEU A 91 10.21 13.56 22.64
CA LEU A 91 9.47 12.98 23.76
C LEU A 91 10.04 11.61 24.17
N ALA A 92 10.41 10.75 23.21
CA ALA A 92 11.03 9.47 23.51
C ALA A 92 12.34 9.64 24.30
N ILE A 93 13.15 10.64 23.93
CA ILE A 93 14.41 10.99 24.63
C ILE A 93 14.12 11.59 26.02
N ILE A 94 13.16 12.51 26.13
CA ILE A 94 12.82 13.20 27.39
C ILE A 94 12.31 12.19 28.43
N ILE A 95 11.47 11.24 28.00
CA ILE A 95 10.83 10.27 28.90
C ILE A 95 11.77 9.12 29.26
N GLY A 96 12.47 8.56 28.27
CA GLY A 96 13.22 7.31 28.43
C GLY A 96 14.72 7.40 28.13
N GLY A 97 15.24 8.60 27.86
CA GLY A 97 16.62 8.79 27.44
C GLY A 97 16.95 8.05 26.14
N MET A 98 18.19 7.57 26.03
CA MET A 98 18.63 6.80 24.87
C MET A 98 17.85 5.48 24.71
N SER A 99 17.52 4.81 25.82
CA SER A 99 16.71 3.59 25.80
C SER A 99 15.31 3.87 25.25
N GLY A 100 14.69 4.97 25.66
CA GLY A 100 13.39 5.42 25.13
C GLY A 100 13.43 5.66 23.62
N LEU A 101 14.48 6.32 23.13
CA LEU A 101 14.69 6.52 21.70
C LEU A 101 14.83 5.19 20.93
N ILE A 102 15.66 4.27 21.41
CA ILE A 102 15.87 2.96 20.76
C ILE A 102 14.56 2.16 20.70
N LEU A 103 13.82 2.10 21.82
CA LEU A 103 12.54 1.40 21.88
C LEU A 103 11.50 2.05 20.95
N PHE A 104 11.46 3.38 20.88
CA PHE A 104 10.57 4.11 19.98
C PHE A 104 10.90 3.84 18.51
N LEU A 105 12.18 3.87 18.12
CA LEU A 105 12.60 3.54 16.77
C LEU A 105 12.28 2.09 16.39
N PHE A 106 12.47 1.14 17.32
CA PHE A 106 12.12 -0.27 17.13
C PHE A 106 10.60 -0.46 16.97
N GLN A 107 9.79 0.22 17.78
CA GLN A 107 8.34 0.24 17.64
C GLN A 107 7.90 0.81 16.29
N ALA A 108 8.46 1.95 15.88
CA ALA A 108 8.13 2.60 14.61
C ALA A 108 8.47 1.67 13.43
N LEU A 109 9.66 1.06 13.44
CA LEU A 109 10.07 0.06 12.45
C LEU A 109 9.09 -1.11 12.41
N THR A 110 8.69 -1.64 13.57
CA THR A 110 7.74 -2.75 13.66
C THR A 110 6.37 -2.38 13.09
N ALA A 111 5.86 -1.18 13.39
CA ALA A 111 4.59 -0.69 12.87
C ALA A 111 4.62 -0.53 11.34
N VAL A 112 5.68 0.09 10.81
CA VAL A 112 5.88 0.27 9.36
C VAL A 112 6.03 -1.08 8.67
N PHE A 113 6.77 -2.00 9.27
CA PHE A 113 6.94 -3.36 8.76
C PHE A 113 5.59 -4.08 8.60
N HIS A 114 4.72 -4.03 9.62
CA HIS A 114 3.41 -4.66 9.57
C HIS A 114 2.50 -3.99 8.54
N LEU A 115 2.50 -2.66 8.46
CA LEU A 115 1.72 -1.92 7.47
C LEU A 115 2.11 -2.36 6.04
N GLU A 116 3.40 -2.38 5.74
CA GLU A 116 3.88 -2.76 4.41
C GLU A 116 3.73 -4.26 4.12
N LEU A 117 3.73 -5.11 5.15
CA LEU A 117 3.38 -6.53 5.00
C LEU A 117 1.93 -6.71 4.57
N VAL A 118 1.02 -5.95 5.17
CA VAL A 118 -0.39 -5.95 4.77
C VAL A 118 -0.54 -5.46 3.33
N ASN A 119 0.04 -4.31 2.99
CA ASN A 119 0.06 -3.79 1.61
C ASN A 119 0.57 -4.83 0.60
N TYR A 120 1.67 -5.52 0.95
CA TYR A 120 2.26 -6.55 0.10
C TYR A 120 1.28 -7.69 -0.16
N ILE A 121 0.65 -8.22 0.89
CA ILE A 121 -0.32 -9.32 0.79
C ILE A 121 -1.53 -8.90 -0.06
N GLU A 122 -2.06 -7.71 0.23
CA GLU A 122 -3.26 -7.16 -0.39
C GLU A 122 -3.10 -6.82 -1.88
N HIS A 123 -1.88 -6.47 -2.31
CA HIS A 123 -1.62 -6.05 -3.69
C HIS A 123 -0.68 -6.98 -4.46
N TYR A 124 -0.43 -8.19 -3.98
CA TYR A 124 0.50 -9.11 -4.63
C TYR A 124 0.04 -9.55 -6.02
N GLY A 125 0.78 -9.12 -7.05
CA GLY A 125 0.68 -9.61 -8.42
C GLY A 125 -0.54 -9.12 -9.21
N LEU A 126 -1.45 -8.38 -8.58
CA LEU A 126 -2.65 -7.83 -9.20
C LEU A 126 -2.32 -6.48 -9.86
N THR A 127 -2.76 -6.32 -11.09
CA THR A 127 -2.48 -5.13 -11.91
C THR A 127 -3.72 -4.70 -12.67
N ARG A 128 -3.77 -3.42 -13.05
CA ARG A 128 -4.79 -2.92 -13.97
C ARG A 128 -4.35 -3.11 -15.41
N LYS A 129 -5.29 -3.48 -16.27
CA LYS A 129 -5.11 -3.52 -17.72
C LYS A 129 -4.70 -2.14 -18.25
N HIS A 130 -3.64 -2.13 -19.04
CA HIS A 130 -3.22 -0.96 -19.80
C HIS A 130 -4.07 -0.85 -21.07
N LEU A 131 -4.68 0.32 -21.28
CA LEU A 131 -5.59 0.59 -22.40
C LEU A 131 -4.89 1.34 -23.56
N GLY A 132 -3.56 1.47 -23.50
CA GLY A 132 -2.79 2.26 -24.46
C GLY A 132 -2.61 3.74 -24.05
N GLY A 133 -1.56 4.38 -24.58
CA GLY A 133 -1.33 5.82 -24.39
C GLY A 133 -1.09 6.29 -22.94
N GLY A 134 -0.81 5.37 -22.00
CA GLY A 134 -0.72 5.67 -20.57
C GLY A 134 -2.08 5.72 -19.87
N LYS A 135 -3.14 5.21 -20.49
CA LYS A 135 -4.44 5.01 -19.83
C LYS A 135 -4.52 3.60 -19.26
N TYR A 136 -5.19 3.47 -18.13
CA TYR A 136 -5.48 2.21 -17.46
C TYR A 136 -6.97 2.14 -17.17
N GLU A 137 -7.52 0.94 -17.12
CA GLU A 137 -8.92 0.72 -16.70
C GLU A 137 -9.20 1.31 -15.31
N PRO A 138 -10.46 1.61 -14.93
CA PRO A 138 -10.76 2.09 -13.58
C PRO A 138 -10.39 1.07 -12.49
N VAL A 139 -10.24 1.54 -11.24
CA VAL A 139 -10.05 0.63 -10.10
C VAL A 139 -11.34 -0.14 -9.86
N LEU A 140 -11.23 -1.46 -9.75
CA LEU A 140 -12.32 -2.41 -9.56
C LEU A 140 -11.98 -3.34 -8.37
N PRO A 141 -12.99 -4.00 -7.76
CA PRO A 141 -12.76 -4.86 -6.60
C PRO A 141 -11.67 -5.93 -6.81
N HIS A 142 -11.52 -6.43 -8.04
CA HIS A 142 -10.54 -7.45 -8.37
C HIS A 142 -9.08 -6.96 -8.48
N HIS A 143 -8.79 -5.67 -8.24
CA HIS A 143 -7.41 -5.13 -8.21
C HIS A 143 -6.75 -5.21 -6.84
N SER A 144 -7.35 -5.92 -5.90
CA SER A 144 -6.80 -6.17 -4.56
C SER A 144 -7.33 -7.49 -4.00
N TRP A 145 -6.53 -8.16 -3.19
CA TRP A 145 -6.94 -9.33 -2.44
C TRP A 145 -7.80 -8.94 -1.25
N ASN A 146 -8.87 -9.70 -1.03
CA ASN A 146 -9.79 -9.56 0.07
C ASN A 146 -9.54 -10.67 1.10
N ALA A 147 -9.92 -10.48 2.37
CA ALA A 147 -10.05 -11.59 3.31
C ALA A 147 -11.33 -11.50 4.15
N GLU A 148 -12.12 -12.56 4.09
CA GLU A 148 -13.42 -12.65 4.78
C GLU A 148 -13.33 -13.31 6.17
N HIS A 149 -12.17 -13.25 6.83
CA HIS A 149 -12.01 -13.85 8.16
C HIS A 149 -12.56 -12.93 9.25
N ARG A 150 -13.75 -13.26 9.80
CA ARG A 150 -14.51 -12.40 10.73
C ARG A 150 -13.72 -11.91 11.94
N ALA A 151 -12.96 -12.79 12.60
CA ALA A 151 -12.17 -12.43 13.78
C ALA A 151 -11.03 -11.44 13.46
N ALA A 152 -10.34 -11.64 12.34
CA ALA A 152 -9.27 -10.76 11.90
C ALA A 152 -9.81 -9.43 11.34
N ASN A 153 -10.99 -9.45 10.72
CA ASN A 153 -11.73 -8.24 10.36
C ASN A 153 -12.07 -7.39 11.59
N TRP A 154 -12.51 -7.98 12.71
CA TRP A 154 -12.80 -7.20 13.92
C TRP A 154 -11.53 -6.61 14.56
N MET A 155 -10.44 -7.39 14.63
CA MET A 155 -9.16 -6.92 15.18
C MET A 155 -8.51 -5.82 14.33
N LEU A 156 -8.70 -5.86 13.01
CA LEU A 156 -8.12 -4.91 12.07
C LEU A 156 -9.13 -3.84 11.59
N ILE A 157 -10.25 -3.65 12.30
CA ILE A 157 -11.25 -2.60 11.98
C ILE A 157 -11.73 -2.70 10.51
N ASN A 158 -12.04 -3.92 10.07
CA ASN A 158 -12.47 -4.29 8.72
C ASN A 158 -11.48 -3.94 7.60
N LEU A 159 -10.19 -3.75 7.91
CA LEU A 159 -9.14 -3.52 6.91
C LEU A 159 -9.15 -4.59 5.81
N GLN A 160 -9.59 -5.81 6.14
CA GLN A 160 -9.62 -6.92 5.19
C GLN A 160 -10.71 -6.82 4.12
N ARG A 161 -11.62 -5.83 4.20
CA ARG A 161 -12.56 -5.46 3.12
C ARG A 161 -11.90 -4.54 2.09
N HIS A 162 -10.69 -4.91 1.71
CA HIS A 162 -9.76 -4.03 1.03
C HIS A 162 -10.19 -3.69 -0.40
N SER A 163 -10.84 -4.65 -1.06
CA SER A 163 -11.40 -4.46 -2.40
C SER A 163 -12.46 -3.36 -2.45
N ASP A 164 -13.30 -3.25 -1.43
CA ASP A 164 -14.28 -2.17 -1.36
C ASP A 164 -13.66 -0.83 -0.95
N HIS A 165 -12.64 -0.85 -0.09
CA HIS A 165 -11.86 0.33 0.25
C HIS A 165 -11.18 0.95 -0.99
N HIS A 166 -10.64 0.13 -1.89
CA HIS A 166 -10.05 0.64 -3.14
C HIS A 166 -11.07 1.01 -4.21
N TYR A 167 -12.16 0.25 -4.30
CA TYR A 167 -13.22 0.56 -5.26
C TYR A 167 -14.02 1.82 -4.87
N LYS A 168 -14.26 2.02 -3.57
CA LYS A 168 -15.02 3.14 -2.99
C LYS A 168 -14.29 3.76 -1.80
N PRO A 169 -13.17 4.47 -2.01
CA PRO A 169 -12.31 5.00 -0.92
C PRO A 169 -12.98 6.03 -0.01
N ASN A 170 -14.08 6.65 -0.46
CA ASN A 170 -14.85 7.60 0.35
C ASN A 170 -15.87 6.93 1.29
N ARG A 171 -16.05 5.61 1.19
CA ARG A 171 -16.96 4.86 2.07
C ARG A 171 -16.33 4.73 3.46
N ARG A 172 -17.10 5.05 4.49
CA ARG A 172 -16.63 4.96 5.88
C ARG A 172 -16.34 3.50 6.25
N TYR A 173 -15.26 3.27 7.01
CA TYR A 173 -14.79 1.93 7.41
C TYR A 173 -15.87 0.96 7.93
N PRO A 174 -16.80 1.36 8.82
CA PRO A 174 -17.85 0.45 9.30
C PRO A 174 -18.82 -0.03 8.20
N LEU A 175 -18.89 0.72 7.10
CA LEU A 175 -19.82 0.48 5.98
C LEU A 175 -19.18 -0.25 4.81
N LEU A 176 -17.90 -0.62 4.90
CA LEU A 176 -17.21 -1.36 3.84
C LEU A 176 -17.94 -2.67 3.54
N GLN A 177 -18.07 -3.05 2.28
CA GLN A 177 -18.77 -4.25 1.85
C GLN A 177 -17.80 -5.40 1.58
N THR A 178 -18.30 -6.63 1.70
CA THR A 178 -17.59 -7.85 1.27
C THR A 178 -18.05 -8.23 -0.13
N TYR A 179 -17.10 -8.55 -1.00
CA TYR A 179 -17.34 -9.03 -2.35
C TYR A 179 -17.04 -10.52 -2.42
N GLY A 180 -17.99 -11.32 -2.90
CA GLY A 180 -17.79 -12.76 -3.08
C GLY A 180 -16.62 -13.06 -4.03
N GLY A 181 -16.11 -14.30 -3.98
CA GLY A 181 -14.93 -14.74 -4.74
C GLY A 181 -15.02 -14.59 -6.27
N SER A 182 -16.23 -14.43 -6.81
CA SER A 182 -16.48 -14.14 -8.24
C SER A 182 -16.29 -12.67 -8.62
N ILE A 183 -16.19 -11.77 -7.64
CA ILE A 183 -16.07 -10.31 -7.84
C ILE A 183 -14.70 -9.80 -7.35
N ALA A 184 -14.20 -10.36 -6.24
CA ALA A 184 -12.90 -10.01 -5.68
C ALA A 184 -12.09 -11.27 -5.33
N PRO A 185 -10.79 -11.31 -5.63
CA PRO A 185 -9.95 -12.44 -5.31
C PRO A 185 -9.74 -12.51 -3.78
N GLN A 186 -9.81 -13.72 -3.23
CA GLN A 186 -9.76 -13.95 -1.78
C GLN A 186 -8.42 -14.55 -1.36
N LEU A 187 -7.87 -14.10 -0.24
CA LEU A 187 -6.71 -14.72 0.37
C LEU A 187 -7.10 -16.11 0.91
N PRO A 188 -6.21 -17.11 0.79
CA PRO A 188 -6.50 -18.47 1.25
C PRO A 188 -6.50 -18.62 2.78
N TYR A 189 -5.86 -17.69 3.49
CA TYR A 189 -5.73 -17.71 4.95
C TYR A 189 -5.85 -16.30 5.53
N SER A 190 -5.96 -16.21 6.85
CA SER A 190 -6.00 -14.93 7.57
C SER A 190 -4.64 -14.22 7.54
N TYR A 191 -4.67 -12.90 7.78
CA TYR A 191 -3.50 -12.03 7.67
C TYR A 191 -2.29 -12.50 8.48
N PRO A 192 -2.41 -13.03 9.71
CA PRO A 192 -1.25 -13.57 10.43
C PRO A 192 -0.54 -14.70 9.69
N PHE A 193 -1.27 -15.66 9.12
CA PHE A 193 -0.70 -16.76 8.34
C PHE A 193 -0.14 -16.27 7.01
N MET A 194 -0.87 -15.40 6.31
CA MET A 194 -0.40 -14.80 5.06
C MET A 194 0.89 -14.00 5.30
N GLY A 195 0.95 -13.25 6.40
CA GLY A 195 2.13 -12.54 6.86
C GLY A 195 3.31 -13.47 7.06
N LEU A 196 3.13 -14.53 7.86
CA LEU A 196 4.16 -15.54 8.09
C LEU A 196 4.67 -16.16 6.78
N PHE A 197 3.78 -16.53 5.86
CA PHE A 197 4.17 -17.13 4.58
C PHE A 197 4.90 -16.15 3.67
N ALA A 198 4.58 -14.84 3.72
CA ALA A 198 5.23 -13.82 2.90
C ALA A 198 6.72 -13.64 3.22
N PHE A 199 7.17 -13.95 4.44
CA PHE A 199 8.60 -13.96 4.79
C PHE A 199 9.38 -14.99 3.97
N PHE A 200 8.78 -16.15 3.69
CA PHE A 200 9.43 -17.25 2.99
C PHE A 200 9.06 -17.21 1.51
N HIS A 201 9.88 -16.52 0.70
CA HIS A 201 9.60 -16.27 -0.71
C HIS A 201 9.20 -17.53 -1.52
N SER A 202 9.82 -18.69 -1.25
CA SER A 202 9.48 -19.96 -1.91
C SER A 202 8.07 -20.45 -1.56
N VAL A 203 7.68 -20.37 -0.28
CA VAL A 203 6.34 -20.69 0.21
C VAL A 203 5.32 -19.74 -0.38
N TRP A 204 5.59 -18.43 -0.30
CA TRP A 204 4.72 -17.40 -0.86
C TRP A 204 4.44 -17.61 -2.35
N ARG A 205 5.48 -17.87 -3.16
CA ARG A 205 5.32 -18.13 -4.59
C ARG A 205 4.46 -19.36 -4.86
N ARG A 206 4.70 -20.48 -4.15
CA ARG A 206 3.90 -21.70 -4.30
C ARG A 206 2.43 -21.42 -3.97
N LEU A 207 2.17 -20.62 -2.94
CA LEU A 207 0.82 -20.27 -2.50
C LEU A 207 0.11 -19.27 -3.42
N MET A 208 0.77 -18.18 -3.82
CA MET A 208 0.09 -17.04 -4.45
C MET A 208 0.20 -17.00 -5.96
N ASN A 209 1.27 -17.54 -6.57
CA ASN A 209 1.48 -17.36 -8.01
C ASN A 209 0.39 -18.03 -8.85
N HIS A 210 -0.03 -19.25 -8.51
CA HIS A 210 -1.10 -19.93 -9.24
C HIS A 210 -2.46 -19.21 -9.06
N ARG A 211 -2.70 -18.60 -7.89
CA ARG A 211 -3.91 -17.79 -7.64
C ARG A 211 -3.91 -16.51 -8.48
N VAL A 212 -2.77 -15.84 -8.60
CA VAL A 212 -2.62 -14.69 -9.52
C VAL A 212 -2.86 -15.15 -10.96
N GLN A 213 -2.35 -16.31 -11.38
CA GLN A 213 -2.59 -16.83 -12.73
C GLN A 213 -4.06 -17.16 -13.00
N GLN A 214 -4.76 -17.77 -12.04
CA GLN A 214 -6.20 -18.03 -12.13
C GLN A 214 -6.99 -16.73 -12.25
N TRP A 215 -6.66 -15.72 -11.44
CA TRP A 215 -7.24 -14.39 -11.55
C TRP A 215 -6.98 -13.75 -12.93
N ARG A 216 -5.76 -13.86 -13.48
CA ARG A 216 -5.43 -13.36 -14.83
C ARG A 216 -6.29 -14.01 -15.90
N ALA A 217 -6.43 -15.33 -15.86
CA ALA A 217 -7.25 -16.07 -16.81
C ALA A 217 -8.74 -15.72 -16.72
N MET A 218 -9.24 -15.43 -15.51
CA MET A 218 -10.63 -15.07 -15.27
C MET A 218 -10.98 -13.65 -15.75
N TYR A 219 -10.15 -12.66 -15.43
CA TYR A 219 -10.48 -11.25 -15.65
C TYR A 219 -9.84 -10.65 -16.90
N TYR A 220 -8.76 -11.24 -17.42
CA TYR A 220 -8.04 -10.75 -18.59
C TYR A 220 -7.58 -11.89 -19.52
N PRO A 221 -8.50 -12.73 -20.02
CA PRO A 221 -8.15 -13.82 -20.92
C PRO A 221 -7.45 -13.34 -22.20
N GLU A 222 -7.63 -12.09 -22.59
CA GLU A 222 -7.01 -11.46 -23.75
C GLU A 222 -5.53 -11.09 -23.56
N ILE A 223 -5.04 -11.02 -22.32
CA ILE A 223 -3.63 -10.69 -22.05
C ILE A 223 -2.83 -11.99 -21.99
N THR A 224 -2.09 -12.27 -23.07
CA THR A 224 -1.25 -13.46 -23.19
C THR A 224 0.20 -13.22 -22.75
N ASP A 225 0.74 -12.02 -22.97
CA ASP A 225 2.07 -11.62 -22.47
C ASP A 225 1.98 -10.71 -21.24
N TRP A 226 2.40 -11.25 -20.10
CA TRP A 226 2.43 -10.54 -18.82
C TRP A 226 3.78 -9.90 -18.48
N SER A 227 4.77 -9.97 -19.38
CA SER A 227 6.15 -9.55 -19.12
C SER A 227 6.23 -8.09 -18.66
N ALA A 228 5.51 -7.19 -19.35
CA ALA A 228 5.49 -5.76 -19.01
C ALA A 228 4.76 -5.48 -17.68
N TYR A 229 3.70 -6.22 -17.37
CA TYR A 229 2.97 -6.12 -16.10
C TYR A 229 3.81 -6.61 -14.93
N ASN A 230 4.44 -7.79 -15.07
CA ASN A 230 5.29 -8.39 -14.03
C ASN A 230 6.48 -7.48 -13.66
N LYS A 231 7.05 -6.77 -14.64
CA LYS A 231 8.18 -5.87 -14.44
C LYS A 231 7.77 -4.42 -14.15
N MET A 232 6.48 -4.09 -14.22
CA MET A 232 5.95 -2.73 -14.15
C MET A 232 6.61 -1.77 -15.17
N THR A 233 6.81 -2.24 -16.40
CA THR A 233 7.43 -1.46 -17.50
C THR A 233 6.42 -0.85 -18.46
N ASN A 234 5.12 -1.10 -18.27
CA ASN A 234 4.08 -0.40 -19.01
C ASN A 234 4.21 1.13 -18.84
N PRO A 235 3.80 1.94 -19.84
CA PRO A 235 3.86 3.40 -19.74
C PRO A 235 3.12 3.91 -18.50
N LYS A 236 3.75 4.78 -17.71
CA LYS A 236 3.15 5.34 -16.50
C LYS A 236 1.84 6.08 -16.83
N PRO A 237 0.83 6.02 -15.93
CA PRO A 237 -0.39 6.78 -16.08
C PRO A 237 -0.11 8.29 -16.12
N ARG A 238 -0.76 8.96 -17.09
CA ARG A 238 -0.70 10.42 -17.27
C ARG A 238 -1.43 11.14 -16.12
#